data_AF-A0A962BHG3-F1
#
_entry.id   AF-A0A962BHG3-F1
#
_cell.length_a   1.000
_cell.length_b   1.000
_cell.length_c   1.000
_cell.angle_alpha   90.00
_cell.angle_beta   90.00
_cell.angle_gamma   90.00
#
_symmetry.space_group_name_H-M   'P 1'
#
loop_
_entity.id
_entity.type
_entity.pdbx_description
1 polymer ?
#
loop_
_entity_poly.entity_id
_entity_poly.type
_entity_poly.pdbx_seq_one_letter_code
_entity_poly.pdbx_strand_id
1 'polypeptide(L)'
;SLEDLLHLVQEAGEDGNLDLRNAHFETDEDALVWGLSVLCETRLGRDLAFDARFEDWSIEVDDIDAGFHIIDPQLRILILPRCSASPQTLARSQSDRCTFLLELARGLRGIWHDMTDARISNDLTIDDQVLWSRLRQADHDLCALRMAWDVRQMGMNGLWRQIIASPMGDMAVIAGELWTEQDEEESESTLPLYGFPHLAMEWMKDSGLVNAADSQTLDAMDARLQRSIQDVCGPVHMTAKDVMTLTTLPSEGSYLAPVARTILYAPAFREMHDPLNEAYLRQIMEECDMTRSSPLVFADSELEKKFFPHKLDTLA
;
A
#
# COMPACT_ATOMS: atom_id res chain seq x y z
N SER A 1 -16.45 5.33 -15.22
CA SER A 1 -16.11 4.05 -14.56
C SER A 1 -14.73 3.59 -15.04
N LEU A 2 -14.09 2.59 -14.42
CA LEU A 2 -12.83 2.06 -14.96
C LEU A 2 -12.99 1.43 -16.35
N GLU A 3 -14.16 0.84 -16.63
CA GLU A 3 -14.50 0.34 -17.96
C GLU A 3 -14.47 1.45 -19.01
N ASP A 4 -15.10 2.59 -18.73
CA ASP A 4 -15.09 3.75 -19.63
C ASP A 4 -13.68 4.27 -19.88
N LEU A 5 -12.86 4.39 -18.83
CA LEU A 5 -11.46 4.83 -18.95
C LEU A 5 -10.63 3.87 -19.81
N LEU A 6 -10.82 2.56 -19.64
CA LEU A 6 -10.11 1.56 -20.44
C LEU A 6 -10.57 1.53 -21.90
N HIS A 7 -11.83 1.86 -22.18
CA HIS A 7 -12.31 2.08 -23.54
C HIS A 7 -11.61 3.28 -24.19
N LEU A 8 -11.50 4.41 -23.48
CA LEU A 8 -10.76 5.59 -23.97
C LEU A 8 -9.27 5.28 -24.22
N VAL A 9 -8.65 4.46 -23.37
CA VAL A 9 -7.26 3.98 -23.59
C VAL A 9 -7.13 3.18 -24.88
N GLN A 10 -8.10 2.30 -25.17
CA GLN A 10 -8.11 1.50 -26.40
C GLN A 10 -8.28 2.37 -27.64
N GLU A 11 -9.24 3.31 -27.61
CA GLU A 11 -9.48 4.26 -28.71
C GLU A 11 -8.24 5.09 -29.03
N ALA A 12 -7.57 5.62 -27.99
CA ALA A 12 -6.33 6.39 -28.15
C ALA A 12 -5.17 5.57 -28.75
N GLY A 13 -5.16 4.25 -28.52
CA GLY A 13 -4.17 3.33 -29.08
C GLY A 13 -4.40 3.00 -30.55
N GLU A 14 -5.66 2.82 -30.96
CA GLU A 14 -6.03 2.53 -32.36
C GLU A 14 -5.73 3.70 -33.30
N ASP A 15 -5.83 4.93 -32.81
CA ASP A 15 -5.51 6.15 -33.57
C ASP A 15 -3.99 6.39 -33.77
N GLY A 16 -3.13 5.50 -33.24
CA GLY A 16 -1.67 5.61 -33.37
C GLY A 16 -1.06 6.83 -32.67
N ASN A 17 -1.81 7.44 -31.74
CA ASN A 17 -1.51 8.74 -31.16
C ASN A 17 -0.93 8.65 -29.73
N LEU A 18 -0.80 7.44 -29.18
CA LEU A 18 -0.24 7.21 -27.84
C LEU A 18 1.31 7.30 -27.86
N ASP A 19 1.83 8.52 -27.97
CA ASP A 19 3.18 8.80 -27.48
C ASP A 19 3.12 8.86 -25.95
N LEU A 20 3.48 7.74 -25.30
CA LEU A 20 3.54 7.61 -23.83
C LEU A 20 4.36 8.73 -23.14
N ARG A 21 5.21 9.43 -23.90
CA ARG A 21 6.06 10.54 -23.43
C ARG A 21 5.34 11.89 -23.43
N ASN A 22 4.38 12.10 -24.34
CA ASN A 22 3.65 13.35 -24.48
C ASN A 22 2.47 13.38 -23.53
N ALA A 23 2.64 14.11 -22.43
CA ALA A 23 1.55 14.44 -21.53
C ALA A 23 0.96 15.80 -21.92
N HIS A 24 -0.25 15.81 -22.44
CA HIS A 24 -1.08 16.99 -22.60
C HIS A 24 -2.38 16.74 -21.85
N PHE A 25 -2.50 17.32 -20.66
CA PHE A 25 -3.68 17.14 -19.81
C PHE A 25 -4.44 18.46 -19.73
N GLU A 26 -5.66 18.46 -20.24
CA GLU A 26 -6.64 19.53 -20.04
C GLU A 26 -7.47 19.27 -18.79
N THR A 27 -7.73 17.99 -18.51
CA THR A 27 -8.55 17.50 -17.41
C THR A 27 -7.82 16.41 -16.60
N ASP A 28 -8.37 16.08 -15.43
CA ASP A 28 -7.90 14.93 -14.65
C ASP A 28 -8.18 13.59 -15.34
N GLU A 29 -9.24 13.51 -16.17
CA GLU A 29 -9.55 12.33 -16.99
C GLU A 29 -8.43 12.06 -17.99
N ASP A 30 -7.86 13.10 -18.62
CA ASP A 30 -6.71 12.94 -19.52
C ASP A 30 -5.50 12.34 -18.79
N ALA A 31 -5.27 12.75 -17.53
CA ALA A 31 -4.20 12.22 -16.71
C ALA A 31 -4.44 10.75 -16.33
N LEU A 32 -5.69 10.37 -16.03
CA LEU A 32 -6.09 8.98 -15.77
C LEU A 32 -5.92 8.10 -17.01
N VAL A 33 -6.40 8.54 -18.17
CA VAL A 33 -6.27 7.82 -19.44
C VAL A 33 -4.79 7.66 -19.80
N TRP A 34 -3.97 8.71 -19.61
CA TRP A 34 -2.52 8.59 -19.79
C TRP A 34 -1.88 7.62 -18.80
N GLY A 35 -2.20 7.70 -17.51
CA GLY A 35 -1.62 6.81 -16.50
C GLY A 35 -1.99 5.35 -16.75
N LEU A 36 -3.26 5.08 -17.05
CA LEU A 36 -3.75 3.73 -17.36
C LEU A 36 -3.16 3.20 -18.66
N SER A 37 -3.04 4.02 -19.71
CA SER A 37 -2.40 3.58 -20.96
C SER A 37 -0.95 3.16 -20.70
N VAL A 38 -0.18 3.95 -19.94
CA VAL A 38 1.19 3.60 -19.54
C VAL A 38 1.24 2.29 -18.74
N LEU A 39 0.41 2.12 -17.71
CA LEU A 39 0.46 0.91 -16.88
C LEU A 39 -0.04 -0.34 -17.62
N CYS A 40 -1.01 -0.21 -18.52
CA CYS A 40 -1.56 -1.33 -19.30
C CYS A 40 -0.59 -1.86 -20.38
N GLU A 41 0.48 -1.13 -20.69
CA GLU A 41 1.59 -1.67 -21.48
C GLU A 41 2.34 -2.77 -20.73
N THR A 42 2.32 -2.74 -19.40
CA THR A 42 2.90 -3.79 -18.56
C THR A 42 1.92 -4.95 -18.38
N ARG A 43 2.43 -6.17 -18.26
CA ARG A 43 1.57 -7.34 -17.99
C ARG A 43 0.84 -7.20 -16.65
N LEU A 44 1.56 -6.84 -15.59
CA LEU A 44 0.98 -6.71 -14.24
C LEU A 44 -0.08 -5.59 -14.18
N GLY A 45 0.20 -4.41 -14.73
CA GLY A 45 -0.74 -3.30 -14.74
C GLY A 45 -2.00 -3.62 -15.55
N ARG A 46 -1.85 -4.32 -16.68
CA ARG A 46 -2.98 -4.80 -17.48
C ARG A 46 -3.84 -5.79 -16.70
N ASP A 47 -3.24 -6.82 -16.11
CA ASP A 47 -3.98 -7.85 -15.36
C ASP A 47 -4.75 -7.20 -14.20
N LEU A 48 -4.12 -6.30 -13.43
CA LEU A 48 -4.76 -5.57 -12.34
C LEU A 48 -5.93 -4.69 -12.81
N ALA A 49 -5.74 -3.89 -13.87
CA ALA A 49 -6.76 -2.98 -14.36
C ALA A 49 -7.94 -3.73 -15.01
N PHE A 50 -7.67 -4.80 -15.75
CA PHE A 50 -8.72 -5.58 -16.41
C PHE A 50 -9.54 -6.38 -15.41
N ASP A 51 -8.93 -6.93 -14.36
CA ASP A 51 -9.66 -7.63 -13.30
C ASP A 51 -10.51 -6.64 -12.49
N ALA A 52 -9.97 -5.48 -12.14
CA ALA A 52 -10.71 -4.41 -11.46
C ALA A 52 -11.93 -3.91 -12.24
N ARG A 53 -11.85 -3.90 -13.58
CA ARG A 53 -12.96 -3.54 -14.46
C ARG A 53 -14.17 -4.46 -14.28
N PHE A 54 -13.95 -5.77 -14.11
CA PHE A 54 -15.05 -6.74 -13.98
C PHE A 54 -15.79 -6.65 -12.64
N GLU A 55 -15.21 -5.97 -11.66
CA GLU A 55 -15.80 -5.75 -10.33
C GLU A 55 -16.37 -4.32 -10.15
N ASP A 56 -16.62 -3.62 -11.26
CA ASP A 56 -17.25 -2.27 -11.29
C ASP A 56 -16.49 -1.19 -10.49
N TRP A 57 -15.16 -1.26 -10.42
CA TRP A 57 -14.38 -0.21 -9.77
C TRP A 57 -14.39 1.10 -10.57
N SER A 58 -14.35 2.24 -9.86
CA SER A 58 -14.09 3.56 -10.43
C SER A 58 -12.74 4.10 -9.98
N ILE A 59 -12.15 4.97 -10.80
CA ILE A 59 -10.93 5.71 -10.47
C ILE A 59 -11.22 7.19 -10.69
N GLU A 60 -10.92 8.01 -9.69
CA GLU A 60 -11.09 9.46 -9.72
C GLU A 60 -9.83 10.15 -9.22
N VAL A 61 -9.65 11.42 -9.58
CA VAL A 61 -8.59 12.27 -9.06
C VAL A 61 -9.23 13.35 -8.22
N ASP A 62 -8.73 13.54 -7.00
CA ASP A 62 -9.20 14.59 -6.10
C ASP A 62 -8.01 15.26 -5.38
N ASP A 63 -8.26 16.43 -4.80
CA ASP A 63 -7.31 17.13 -3.95
C ASP A 63 -7.32 16.52 -2.55
N ILE A 64 -6.57 15.42 -2.39
CA ILE A 64 -6.42 14.71 -1.14
C ILE A 64 -5.27 15.30 -0.32
N ASP A 65 -5.58 15.80 0.89
CA ASP A 65 -4.58 16.37 1.82
C ASP A 65 -3.48 15.36 2.22
N ALA A 66 -3.82 14.07 2.21
CA ALA A 66 -2.95 12.99 2.63
C ALA A 66 -1.76 12.75 1.67
N GLY A 67 -1.89 13.16 0.39
CA GLY A 67 -0.82 13.03 -0.61
C GLY A 67 -0.59 11.61 -1.15
N PHE A 68 -1.41 10.63 -0.75
CA PHE A 68 -1.41 9.25 -1.23
C PHE A 68 -2.82 8.82 -1.63
N HIS A 69 -2.91 7.75 -2.42
CA HIS A 69 -4.19 7.21 -2.88
C HIS A 69 -5.09 6.69 -1.75
N ILE A 70 -6.40 6.84 -1.91
CA ILE A 70 -7.42 6.33 -1.00
C ILE A 70 -8.27 5.30 -1.73
N ILE A 71 -8.54 4.17 -1.07
CA ILE A 71 -9.47 3.16 -1.57
C ILE A 71 -10.67 3.14 -0.65
N ASP A 72 -11.86 3.32 -1.22
CA ASP A 72 -13.13 3.08 -0.55
C ASP A 72 -13.78 1.81 -1.14
N PRO A 73 -13.68 0.67 -0.42
CA PRO A 73 -14.28 -0.60 -0.85
C PRO A 73 -15.81 -0.59 -0.90
N GLN A 74 -16.47 0.28 -0.12
CA GLN A 74 -17.93 0.32 -0.06
C GLN A 74 -18.49 1.00 -1.30
N LEU A 75 -17.83 2.07 -1.74
CA LEU A 75 -18.15 2.79 -2.97
C LEU A 75 -17.46 2.21 -4.21
N ARG A 76 -16.52 1.26 -4.02
CA ARG A 76 -15.67 0.67 -5.07
C ARG A 76 -14.96 1.74 -5.88
N ILE A 77 -14.35 2.70 -5.20
CA ILE A 77 -13.65 3.81 -5.81
C ILE A 77 -12.20 3.89 -5.30
N LEU A 78 -11.28 4.10 -6.24
CA LEU A 78 -9.93 4.54 -6.00
C LEU A 78 -9.84 6.04 -6.25
N ILE A 79 -9.48 6.81 -5.22
CA ILE A 79 -9.29 8.25 -5.31
C ILE A 79 -7.78 8.52 -5.29
N LEU A 80 -7.27 9.11 -6.36
CA LEU A 80 -5.86 9.44 -6.52
C LEU A 80 -5.61 10.90 -6.17
N PRO A 81 -4.49 11.21 -5.49
CA PRO A 81 -4.04 12.58 -5.39
C PRO A 81 -3.59 13.07 -6.77
N ARG A 82 -3.90 14.32 -7.13
CA ARG A 82 -3.39 14.93 -8.37
C ARG A 82 -1.87 15.07 -8.41
N CYS A 83 -1.22 15.07 -7.23
CA CYS A 83 0.22 15.30 -7.04
C CYS A 83 0.74 16.64 -7.58
N SER A 84 -0.14 17.55 -7.97
CA SER A 84 0.18 18.86 -8.51
C SER A 84 -1.01 19.81 -8.37
N ALA A 85 -0.80 21.11 -8.57
CA ALA A 85 -1.85 22.12 -8.44
C ALA A 85 -2.90 22.12 -9.56
N SER A 86 -2.62 21.48 -10.71
CA SER A 86 -3.56 21.41 -11.86
C SER A 86 -3.13 20.34 -12.86
N PRO A 87 -4.04 19.79 -13.69
CA PRO A 87 -3.68 18.85 -14.76
C PRO A 87 -2.57 19.38 -15.68
N GLN A 88 -2.59 20.68 -16.00
CA GLN A 88 -1.60 21.31 -16.87
C GLN A 88 -0.22 21.40 -16.20
N THR A 89 -0.17 21.53 -14.87
CA THR A 89 1.08 21.46 -14.10
C THR A 89 1.62 20.04 -14.08
N LEU A 90 0.75 19.06 -13.81
CA LEU A 90 1.09 17.64 -13.87
C LEU A 90 1.73 17.29 -15.21
N ALA A 91 1.12 17.68 -16.31
CA ALA A 91 1.61 17.42 -17.67
C ALA A 91 3.06 17.89 -17.90
N ARG A 92 3.47 19.01 -17.28
CA ARG A 92 4.79 19.62 -17.44
C ARG A 92 5.84 19.08 -16.48
N SER A 93 5.44 18.62 -15.29
CA SER A 93 6.35 18.11 -14.28
C SER A 93 6.57 16.61 -14.45
N GLN A 94 7.79 16.21 -14.81
CA GLN A 94 8.14 14.79 -14.87
C GLN A 94 8.13 14.15 -13.48
N SER A 95 8.48 14.90 -12.43
CA SER A 95 8.42 14.42 -11.05
C SER A 95 6.98 14.14 -10.63
N ASP A 96 6.05 15.07 -10.89
CA ASP A 96 4.66 14.92 -10.49
C ASP A 96 4.00 13.78 -11.27
N ARG A 97 4.31 13.63 -12.57
CA ARG A 97 3.88 12.47 -13.38
C ARG A 97 4.40 11.16 -12.84
N CYS A 98 5.64 11.13 -12.36
CA CYS A 98 6.22 9.94 -11.74
C CYS A 98 5.45 9.58 -10.47
N THR A 99 5.22 10.55 -9.57
CA THR A 99 4.47 10.32 -8.33
C THR A 99 3.05 9.86 -8.63
N PHE A 100 2.34 10.53 -9.53
CA PHE A 100 0.99 10.16 -9.94
C PHE A 100 0.92 8.73 -10.49
N LEU A 101 1.86 8.35 -11.36
CA LEU A 101 1.90 7.01 -11.95
C LEU A 101 2.19 5.93 -10.90
N LEU A 102 3.08 6.19 -9.94
CA LEU A 102 3.34 5.27 -8.83
C LEU A 102 2.12 5.14 -7.93
N GLU A 103 1.44 6.23 -7.59
CA GLU A 103 0.19 6.18 -6.80
C GLU A 103 -0.92 5.43 -7.52
N LEU A 104 -1.06 5.62 -8.84
CA LEU A 104 -1.99 4.83 -9.64
C LEU A 104 -1.63 3.34 -9.61
N ALA A 105 -0.35 3.00 -9.76
CA ALA A 105 0.12 1.61 -9.72
C ALA A 105 -0.14 0.95 -8.35
N ARG A 106 0.16 1.66 -7.25
CA ARG A 106 -0.16 1.21 -5.88
C ARG A 106 -1.66 1.08 -5.67
N GLY A 107 -2.44 2.03 -6.16
CA GLY A 107 -3.89 2.03 -6.10
C GLY A 107 -4.52 0.83 -6.81
N LEU A 108 -4.07 0.50 -8.03
CA LEU A 108 -4.50 -0.70 -8.74
C LEU A 108 -4.16 -1.98 -7.95
N ARG A 109 -2.99 -2.03 -7.32
CA ARG A 109 -2.62 -3.14 -6.45
C ARG A 109 -3.49 -3.19 -5.19
N GLY A 110 -3.84 -2.05 -4.62
CA GLY A 110 -4.75 -1.96 -3.48
C GLY A 110 -6.17 -2.40 -3.82
N ILE A 111 -6.68 -2.09 -5.01
CA ILE A 111 -7.96 -2.62 -5.51
C ILE A 111 -7.91 -4.15 -5.55
N TRP A 112 -6.82 -4.72 -6.07
CA TRP A 112 -6.63 -6.17 -6.08
C TRP A 112 -6.66 -6.79 -4.68
N HIS A 113 -6.02 -6.16 -3.69
CA HIS A 113 -6.12 -6.63 -2.30
C HIS A 113 -7.57 -6.63 -1.80
N ASP A 114 -8.37 -5.64 -2.19
CA ASP A 114 -9.77 -5.57 -1.81
C ASP A 114 -10.63 -6.68 -2.45
N MET A 115 -10.36 -6.99 -3.73
CA MET A 115 -11.02 -8.05 -4.49
C MET A 115 -10.64 -9.46 -4.02
N THR A 116 -9.45 -9.63 -3.43
CA THR A 116 -8.92 -10.93 -2.99
C THR A 116 -9.04 -11.17 -1.48
N ASP A 117 -9.84 -10.35 -0.79
CA ASP A 117 -10.02 -10.38 0.67
C ASP A 117 -8.71 -10.19 1.48
N ALA A 118 -7.66 -9.63 0.87
CA ALA A 118 -6.45 -9.20 1.55
C ALA A 118 -6.63 -7.81 2.20
N ARG A 119 -7.72 -7.63 2.96
CA ARG A 119 -8.05 -6.36 3.62
C ARG A 119 -7.34 -6.28 4.97
N ILE A 120 -7.02 -5.05 5.41
CA ILE A 120 -6.64 -4.80 6.81
C ILE A 120 -7.86 -5.16 7.64
N SER A 121 -7.73 -6.20 8.46
CA SER A 121 -8.76 -6.53 9.41
C SER A 121 -8.47 -5.80 10.72
N ASN A 122 -9.39 -4.92 11.13
CA ASN A 122 -9.29 -4.19 12.40
C ASN A 122 -9.34 -5.14 13.62
N ASP A 123 -9.64 -6.41 13.40
CA ASP A 123 -9.62 -7.46 14.43
C ASP A 123 -8.23 -8.03 14.71
N LEU A 124 -7.20 -7.63 13.96
CA LEU A 124 -5.83 -8.05 14.22
C LEU A 124 -5.30 -7.46 15.53
N THR A 125 -4.38 -8.18 16.18
CA THR A 125 -3.60 -7.63 17.29
C THR A 125 -2.79 -6.42 16.86
N ILE A 126 -2.44 -5.53 17.81
CA ILE A 126 -1.62 -4.34 17.56
C ILE A 126 -0.35 -4.67 16.75
N ASP A 127 0.43 -5.65 17.21
CA ASP A 127 1.69 -6.04 16.55
C ASP A 127 1.47 -6.59 15.14
N ASP A 128 0.38 -7.34 14.95
CA ASP A 128 0.04 -7.91 13.64
C ASP A 128 -0.51 -6.84 12.69
N GLN A 129 -1.17 -5.79 13.18
CA GLN A 129 -1.56 -4.64 12.36
C GLN A 129 -0.34 -3.90 11.82
N VAL A 130 0.68 -3.67 12.65
CA VAL A 130 1.95 -3.05 12.21
C VAL A 130 2.62 -3.92 11.15
N LEU A 131 2.80 -5.22 11.42
CA LEU A 131 3.45 -6.12 10.45
C LEU A 131 2.65 -6.23 9.14
N TRP A 132 1.32 -6.30 9.22
CA TRP A 132 0.45 -6.34 8.05
C TRP A 132 0.57 -5.07 7.20
N SER A 133 0.56 -3.89 7.83
CA SER A 133 0.74 -2.62 7.11
C SER A 133 2.10 -2.54 6.42
N ARG A 134 3.19 -2.95 7.09
CA ARG A 134 4.54 -3.05 6.48
C ARG A 134 4.53 -3.95 5.24
N LEU A 135 3.98 -5.16 5.36
CA LEU A 135 3.92 -6.12 4.25
C LEU A 135 3.07 -5.59 3.09
N ARG A 136 1.96 -4.93 3.39
CA ARG A 136 1.08 -4.36 2.38
C ARG A 136 1.75 -3.21 1.63
N GLN A 137 2.42 -2.31 2.34
CA GLN A 137 3.16 -1.21 1.73
C GLN A 137 4.32 -1.72 0.88
N ALA A 138 5.07 -2.70 1.37
CA ALA A 138 6.12 -3.36 0.60
C ALA A 138 5.56 -3.96 -0.70
N ASP A 139 4.47 -4.73 -0.62
CA ASP A 139 3.83 -5.34 -1.79
C ASP A 139 3.35 -4.30 -2.82
N HIS A 140 2.77 -3.19 -2.36
CA HIS A 140 2.38 -2.06 -3.22
C HIS A 140 3.57 -1.45 -3.94
N ASP A 141 4.63 -1.16 -3.20
CA ASP A 141 5.87 -0.56 -3.72
C ASP A 141 6.58 -1.48 -4.72
N LEU A 142 6.65 -2.78 -4.44
CA LEU A 142 7.26 -3.75 -5.35
C LEU A 142 6.48 -3.90 -6.65
N CYS A 143 5.15 -3.92 -6.59
CA CYS A 143 4.31 -3.95 -7.78
C CYS A 143 4.49 -2.68 -8.62
N ALA A 144 4.52 -1.51 -7.98
CA ALA A 144 4.76 -0.23 -8.65
C ALA A 144 6.16 -0.17 -9.28
N LEU A 145 7.20 -0.62 -8.58
CA LEU A 145 8.56 -0.74 -9.12
C LEU A 145 8.62 -1.68 -10.32
N ARG A 146 7.94 -2.82 -10.26
CA ARG A 146 7.92 -3.78 -11.37
C ARG A 146 7.26 -3.17 -12.61
N MET A 147 6.12 -2.52 -12.46
CA MET A 147 5.46 -1.83 -13.57
C MET A 147 6.36 -0.72 -14.13
N ALA A 148 7.02 0.06 -13.27
CA ALA A 148 7.96 1.09 -13.70
C ALA A 148 9.19 0.55 -14.43
N TRP A 149 9.68 -0.63 -14.02
CA TRP A 149 10.77 -1.33 -14.71
C TRP A 149 10.37 -1.75 -16.12
N ASP A 150 9.19 -2.33 -16.26
CA ASP A 150 8.71 -2.83 -17.55
C ASP A 150 8.52 -1.68 -18.57
N VAL A 151 7.94 -0.54 -18.16
CA VAL A 151 7.75 0.62 -19.06
C VAL A 151 9.03 1.36 -19.40
N ARG A 152 10.13 1.13 -18.67
CA ARG A 152 11.43 1.74 -18.95
C ARG A 152 11.90 1.41 -20.37
N GLN A 153 11.74 0.14 -20.77
CA GLN A 153 12.14 -0.34 -22.10
C GLN A 153 11.27 0.25 -23.23
N MET A 154 10.14 0.87 -22.89
CA MET A 154 9.21 1.52 -23.83
C MET A 154 9.52 3.01 -24.04
N GLY A 155 10.69 3.47 -23.58
CA GLY A 155 11.14 4.85 -23.74
C GLY A 155 10.80 5.76 -22.57
N MET A 156 10.24 5.23 -21.48
CA MET A 156 10.00 5.97 -20.23
C MET A 156 11.17 5.90 -19.25
N ASN A 157 12.41 5.86 -19.77
CA ASN A 157 13.65 5.88 -18.96
C ASN A 157 13.71 7.03 -17.94
N GLY A 158 13.05 8.15 -18.24
CA GLY A 158 12.94 9.27 -17.34
C GLY A 158 12.21 8.92 -16.04
N LEU A 159 11.19 8.06 -16.09
CA LEU A 159 10.44 7.60 -14.92
C LEU A 159 11.38 6.88 -13.94
N TRP A 160 12.12 5.90 -14.45
CA TRP A 160 13.06 5.12 -13.65
C TRP A 160 14.10 5.98 -12.94
N ARG A 161 14.63 7.01 -13.61
CA ARG A 161 15.57 7.97 -12.98
C ARG A 161 14.93 8.77 -11.86
N GLN A 162 13.66 9.15 -11.99
CA GLN A 162 12.95 9.84 -10.90
C GLN A 162 12.73 8.92 -9.70
N ILE A 163 12.43 7.63 -9.95
CA ILE A 163 12.30 6.64 -8.87
C ILE A 163 13.63 6.46 -8.13
N ILE A 164 14.76 6.35 -8.84
CA ILE A 164 16.09 6.28 -8.22
C ILE A 164 16.38 7.52 -7.36
N ALA A 165 15.88 8.70 -7.75
CA ALA A 165 16.04 9.93 -6.99
C ALA A 165 15.03 10.10 -5.84
N SER A 166 14.08 9.17 -5.70
CA SER A 166 13.01 9.22 -4.69
C SER A 166 13.42 8.48 -3.39
N PRO A 167 12.60 8.51 -2.33
CA PRO A 167 12.82 7.68 -1.14
C PRO A 167 12.90 6.18 -1.42
N MET A 168 12.38 5.70 -2.55
CA MET A 168 12.50 4.29 -2.97
C MET A 168 13.78 4.02 -3.77
N GLY A 169 14.72 4.97 -3.81
CA GLY A 169 15.88 4.92 -4.70
C GLY A 169 16.74 3.68 -4.51
N ASP A 170 17.06 3.34 -3.26
CA ASP A 170 17.88 2.17 -2.93
C ASP A 170 17.18 0.87 -3.37
N MET A 171 15.87 0.75 -3.11
CA MET A 171 15.05 -0.37 -3.57
C MET A 171 15.02 -0.47 -5.10
N ALA A 172 14.93 0.65 -5.79
CA ALA A 172 14.95 0.68 -7.26
C ALA A 172 16.31 0.24 -7.81
N VAL A 173 17.42 0.64 -7.19
CA VAL A 173 18.76 0.20 -7.59
C VAL A 173 18.89 -1.32 -7.44
N ILE A 174 18.53 -1.88 -6.27
CA ILE A 174 18.61 -3.33 -6.02
C ILE A 174 17.71 -4.11 -7.00
N ALA A 175 16.47 -3.66 -7.19
CA ALA A 175 15.55 -4.26 -8.16
C ALA A 175 16.11 -4.21 -9.58
N GLY A 176 16.77 -3.10 -9.92
CA GLY A 176 17.34 -2.94 -11.24
C GLY A 176 18.55 -3.81 -11.53
N GLU A 177 19.42 -4.03 -10.55
CA GLU A 177 20.52 -5.00 -10.68
C GLU A 177 19.95 -6.41 -10.92
N LEU A 178 19.02 -6.82 -10.06
CA LEU A 178 18.40 -8.15 -10.08
C LEU A 178 17.65 -8.45 -11.39
N TRP A 179 16.88 -7.50 -11.90
CA TRP A 179 16.12 -7.69 -13.13
C TRP A 179 16.95 -7.51 -14.39
N THR A 180 18.08 -6.79 -14.34
CA THR A 180 19.03 -6.74 -15.48
C THR A 180 19.67 -8.11 -15.68
N GLU A 181 20.11 -8.76 -14.60
CA GLU A 181 20.66 -10.12 -14.66
C GLU A 181 19.64 -11.11 -15.26
N GLN A 182 18.36 -10.98 -14.88
CA GLN A 182 17.28 -11.79 -15.45
C GLN A 182 17.08 -11.56 -16.95
N ASP A 183 17.09 -10.29 -17.39
CA ASP A 183 16.91 -9.92 -18.80
C ASP A 183 18.07 -10.45 -19.67
N GLU A 184 19.28 -10.56 -19.11
CA GLU A 184 20.49 -11.05 -19.80
C GLU A 184 20.55 -12.58 -19.92
N GLU A 185 19.89 -13.34 -19.03
CA GLU A 185 19.98 -14.80 -19.00
C GLU A 185 19.15 -15.53 -20.09
N GLU A 186 18.40 -14.82 -20.95
CA GLU A 186 17.60 -15.35 -22.10
C GLU A 186 16.83 -16.66 -21.81
N SER A 187 16.44 -16.91 -20.56
CA SER A 187 15.73 -18.14 -20.20
C SER A 187 14.25 -18.00 -20.56
N GLU A 188 13.74 -18.93 -21.38
CA GLU A 188 12.31 -19.03 -21.76
C GLU A 188 11.35 -19.11 -20.55
N SER A 189 11.87 -19.33 -19.34
CA SER A 189 11.14 -19.21 -18.08
C SER A 189 11.45 -17.88 -17.39
N THR A 190 11.01 -16.76 -17.96
CA THR A 190 10.94 -15.49 -17.21
C THR A 190 9.89 -15.66 -16.13
N LEU A 191 10.31 -16.04 -14.92
CA LEU A 191 9.42 -16.11 -13.77
C LEU A 191 8.98 -14.68 -13.42
N PRO A 192 7.69 -14.35 -13.47
CA PRO A 192 7.20 -12.98 -13.22
C PRO A 192 7.45 -12.51 -11.78
N LEU A 193 7.66 -13.47 -10.87
CA LEU A 193 7.98 -13.26 -9.46
C LEU A 193 9.48 -13.24 -9.16
N TYR A 194 10.36 -13.30 -10.17
CA TYR A 194 11.79 -13.34 -9.94
C TYR A 194 12.23 -12.13 -9.13
N GLY A 195 12.89 -12.43 -8.01
CA GLY A 195 13.41 -11.40 -7.11
C GLY A 195 12.42 -10.77 -6.13
N PHE A 196 11.10 -10.90 -6.33
CA PHE A 196 10.09 -10.32 -5.43
C PHE A 196 10.29 -10.72 -3.95
N PRO A 197 10.54 -12.01 -3.62
CA PRO A 197 10.77 -12.39 -2.23
C PRO A 197 12.01 -11.72 -1.64
N HIS A 198 13.08 -11.58 -2.43
CA HIS A 198 14.31 -10.91 -2.00
C HIS A 198 14.07 -9.43 -1.78
N LEU A 199 13.44 -8.75 -2.74
CA LEU A 199 13.13 -7.32 -2.65
C LEU A 199 12.18 -7.00 -1.50
N ALA A 200 11.21 -7.86 -1.19
CA ALA A 200 10.39 -7.70 0.01
C ALA A 200 11.23 -7.74 1.29
N MET A 201 12.24 -8.63 1.34
CA MET A 201 13.12 -8.70 2.51
C MET A 201 14.07 -7.50 2.59
N GLU A 202 14.53 -6.95 1.46
CA GLU A 202 15.32 -5.71 1.44
C GLU A 202 14.47 -4.49 1.83
N TRP A 203 13.23 -4.40 1.35
CA TRP A 203 12.29 -3.34 1.75
C TRP A 203 12.11 -3.32 3.28
N MET A 204 11.94 -4.50 3.90
CA MET A 204 11.78 -4.63 5.35
C MET A 204 13.04 -4.28 6.15
N LYS A 205 14.20 -4.12 5.51
CA LYS A 205 15.45 -3.66 6.14
C LYS A 205 15.67 -2.16 5.97
N ASP A 206 14.98 -1.52 5.03
CA ASP A 206 15.10 -0.09 4.81
C ASP A 206 14.41 0.67 5.95
N SER A 207 15.21 1.28 6.83
CA SER A 207 14.67 2.02 7.97
C SER A 207 13.81 3.20 7.56
N GLY A 208 14.08 3.85 6.42
CA GLY A 208 13.30 5.00 5.97
C GLY A 208 11.88 4.58 5.57
N LEU A 209 11.78 3.52 4.78
CA LEU A 209 10.50 2.98 4.32
C LEU A 209 9.69 2.36 5.46
N VAL A 210 10.34 1.54 6.31
CA VAL A 210 9.68 0.91 7.47
C VAL A 210 9.20 1.97 8.47
N ASN A 211 10.01 2.99 8.78
CA ASN A 211 9.62 4.02 9.74
C ASN A 211 8.46 4.87 9.22
N ALA A 212 8.42 5.15 7.92
CA ALA A 212 7.31 5.87 7.30
C ALA A 212 6.00 5.05 7.36
N ALA A 213 6.07 3.76 7.02
CA ALA A 213 4.91 2.86 7.09
C ALA A 213 4.41 2.67 8.53
N ASP A 214 5.33 2.54 9.49
CA ASP A 214 5.00 2.47 10.91
C ASP A 214 4.32 3.74 11.40
N SER A 215 4.89 4.92 11.12
CA SER A 215 4.31 6.20 11.54
C SER A 215 2.89 6.34 11.03
N GLN A 216 2.66 6.06 9.74
CA GLN A 216 1.32 6.14 9.14
C GLN A 216 0.35 5.14 9.78
N THR A 217 0.84 3.93 10.10
CA THR A 217 0.03 2.91 10.77
C THR A 217 -0.36 3.34 12.17
N LEU A 218 0.58 3.91 12.93
CA LEU A 218 0.34 4.39 14.29
C LEU A 218 -0.64 5.56 14.30
N ASP A 219 -0.53 6.51 13.39
CA ASP A 219 -1.50 7.60 13.23
C ASP A 219 -2.91 7.08 12.92
N ALA A 220 -3.02 6.09 12.04
CA ALA A 220 -4.29 5.45 11.72
C ALA A 220 -4.85 4.61 12.89
N MET A 221 -3.98 4.02 13.71
CA MET A 221 -4.37 3.32 14.94
C MET A 221 -4.86 4.30 16.00
N ASP A 222 -4.15 5.39 16.25
CA ASP A 222 -4.57 6.41 17.22
C ASP A 222 -5.92 7.03 16.83
N ALA A 223 -6.11 7.42 15.56
CA ALA A 223 -7.39 7.94 15.07
C ALA A 223 -8.56 6.93 15.20
N ARG A 224 -8.29 5.61 15.20
CA ARG A 224 -9.29 4.57 15.49
C ARG A 224 -9.47 4.38 16.99
N LEU A 225 -8.41 4.47 17.78
CA LEU A 225 -8.44 4.36 19.24
C LEU A 225 -9.36 5.42 19.86
N GLN A 226 -9.32 6.66 19.32
CA GLN A 226 -10.23 7.74 19.72
C GLN A 226 -11.72 7.40 19.53
N ARG A 227 -12.05 6.42 18.65
CA ARG A 227 -13.42 5.94 18.41
C ARG A 227 -13.74 4.72 19.27
N SER A 228 -12.88 3.70 19.26
CA SER A 228 -13.08 2.46 19.99
C SER A 228 -11.78 1.67 20.11
N ILE A 229 -11.52 1.11 21.29
CA ILE A 229 -10.41 0.17 21.53
C ILE A 229 -10.59 -1.13 20.73
N GLN A 230 -11.83 -1.54 20.47
CA GLN A 230 -12.08 -2.75 19.70
C GLN A 230 -11.59 -2.63 18.25
N ASP A 231 -11.41 -1.39 17.75
CA ASP A 231 -10.94 -1.13 16.39
C ASP A 231 -9.40 -1.19 16.27
N VAL A 232 -8.69 -1.32 17.39
CA VAL A 232 -7.22 -1.29 17.47
C VAL A 232 -6.67 -2.53 18.18
N CYS A 233 -7.40 -3.04 19.17
CA CYS A 233 -6.96 -4.08 20.09
C CYS A 233 -7.76 -5.37 19.86
N GLY A 234 -7.70 -5.88 18.63
CA GLY A 234 -8.41 -7.08 18.20
C GLY A 234 -7.78 -8.40 18.67
N PRO A 235 -8.53 -9.51 18.66
CA PRO A 235 -8.08 -10.80 19.19
C PRO A 235 -7.42 -11.72 18.14
N VAL A 236 -7.43 -11.35 16.85
CA VAL A 236 -7.00 -12.21 15.76
C VAL A 236 -5.50 -12.07 15.54
N HIS A 237 -4.83 -13.21 15.38
CA HIS A 237 -3.43 -13.24 14.99
C HIS A 237 -3.29 -13.49 13.50
N MET A 238 -2.32 -12.82 12.90
CA MET A 238 -1.99 -13.05 11.50
C MET A 238 -1.43 -14.45 11.27
N THR A 239 -1.85 -15.07 10.18
CA THR A 239 -1.46 -16.43 9.79
C THR A 239 -0.63 -16.45 8.51
N ALA A 240 0.03 -17.57 8.23
CA ALA A 240 0.80 -17.72 6.98
C ALA A 240 -0.10 -17.62 5.74
N LYS A 241 -1.37 -18.02 5.88
CA LYS A 241 -2.36 -17.88 4.81
C LYS A 241 -2.58 -16.41 4.49
N ASP A 242 -2.67 -15.54 5.50
CA ASP A 242 -2.93 -14.12 5.29
C ASP A 242 -1.77 -13.46 4.52
N VAL A 243 -0.52 -13.77 4.90
CA VAL A 243 0.67 -13.32 4.15
C VAL A 243 0.67 -13.84 2.71
N MET A 244 0.23 -15.07 2.49
CA MET A 244 0.13 -15.65 1.15
C MET A 244 -0.95 -14.96 0.32
N THR A 245 -2.14 -14.75 0.89
CA THR A 245 -3.24 -14.05 0.22
C THR A 245 -2.80 -12.64 -0.18
N LEU A 246 -2.20 -11.88 0.75
CA LEU A 246 -1.70 -10.53 0.50
C LEU A 246 -0.73 -10.45 -0.68
N THR A 247 0.16 -11.42 -0.80
CA THR A 247 1.26 -11.42 -1.78
C THR A 247 0.93 -12.21 -3.04
N THR A 248 -0.35 -12.57 -3.23
CA THR A 248 -0.81 -13.23 -4.45
C THR A 248 -0.91 -12.22 -5.58
N LEU A 249 -0.22 -12.49 -6.69
CA LEU A 249 -0.34 -11.72 -7.92
C LEU A 249 -1.36 -12.37 -8.87
N PRO A 250 -1.98 -11.58 -9.78
CA PRO A 250 -2.83 -12.14 -10.83
C PRO A 250 -2.09 -13.23 -11.62
N SER A 251 -2.69 -14.41 -11.75
CA SER A 251 -2.16 -15.55 -12.51
C SER A 251 -0.81 -16.16 -12.08
N GLU A 252 -0.14 -15.65 -11.05
CA GLU A 252 1.26 -16.04 -10.70
C GLU A 252 1.41 -16.62 -9.29
N GLY A 253 0.34 -16.63 -8.48
CA GLY A 253 0.36 -17.15 -7.11
C GLY A 253 1.08 -16.22 -6.12
N SER A 254 1.39 -16.73 -4.94
CA SER A 254 1.99 -15.96 -3.85
C SER A 254 3.51 -16.03 -3.85
N TYR A 255 4.18 -14.89 -4.00
CA TYR A 255 5.65 -14.85 -4.01
C TYR A 255 6.26 -15.00 -2.63
N LEU A 256 5.58 -14.61 -1.54
CA LEU A 256 6.09 -14.82 -0.18
C LEU A 256 5.74 -16.20 0.40
N ALA A 257 5.05 -17.07 -0.33
CA ALA A 257 4.71 -18.41 0.17
C ALA A 257 5.90 -19.19 0.77
N PRO A 258 7.12 -19.19 0.18
CA PRO A 258 8.26 -19.92 0.74
C PRO A 258 8.77 -19.36 2.08
N VAL A 259 8.53 -18.07 2.36
CA VAL A 259 9.08 -17.35 3.52
C VAL A 259 8.01 -16.83 4.49
N ALA A 260 6.72 -17.05 4.21
CA ALA A 260 5.60 -16.53 4.99
C ALA A 260 5.70 -16.85 6.48
N ARG A 261 6.08 -18.09 6.84
CA ARG A 261 6.29 -18.48 8.25
C ARG A 261 7.47 -17.75 8.88
N THR A 262 8.55 -17.54 8.14
CA THR A 262 9.73 -16.83 8.66
C THR A 262 9.37 -15.38 8.96
N ILE A 263 8.66 -14.72 8.04
CA ILE A 263 8.17 -13.34 8.21
C ILE A 263 7.32 -13.21 9.47
N LEU A 264 6.42 -14.17 9.70
CA LEU A 264 5.50 -14.13 10.83
C LEU A 264 6.13 -14.28 12.20
N TYR A 265 7.27 -14.95 12.32
CA TYR A 265 7.82 -15.33 13.63
C TYR A 265 9.22 -14.80 13.88
N ALA A 266 9.94 -14.32 12.86
CA ALA A 266 11.27 -13.77 13.06
C ALA A 266 11.16 -12.35 13.68
N PRO A 267 11.86 -12.09 14.82
CA PRO A 267 11.81 -10.79 15.49
C PRO A 267 12.20 -9.62 14.60
N ALA A 268 13.13 -9.85 13.66
CA ALA A 268 13.61 -8.83 12.72
C ALA A 268 12.52 -8.16 11.87
N PHE A 269 11.34 -8.79 11.69
CA PHE A 269 10.24 -8.18 10.94
C PHE A 269 9.18 -7.54 11.86
N ARG A 270 9.19 -7.86 13.15
CA ARG A 270 8.19 -7.42 14.13
C ARG A 270 8.69 -6.29 15.02
N GLU A 271 9.99 -6.20 15.24
CA GLU A 271 10.57 -5.16 16.07
C GLU A 271 10.37 -3.78 15.41
N MET A 272 10.16 -2.77 16.26
CA MET A 272 10.07 -1.38 15.86
C MET A 272 11.36 -0.70 16.34
N HIS A 273 12.25 -0.38 15.39
CA HIS A 273 13.59 0.10 15.70
C HIS A 273 13.65 1.62 15.89
N ASP A 274 12.70 2.36 15.33
CA ASP A 274 12.64 3.81 15.50
C ASP A 274 12.12 4.15 16.90
N PRO A 275 12.88 4.89 17.73
CA PRO A 275 12.48 5.18 19.10
C PRO A 275 11.21 6.03 19.24
N LEU A 276 10.89 6.87 18.23
CA LEU A 276 9.70 7.70 18.26
C LEU A 276 8.46 6.84 18.00
N ASN A 277 8.49 6.04 16.94
CA ASN A 277 7.42 5.08 16.65
C ASN A 277 7.25 4.08 17.81
N GLU A 278 8.36 3.58 18.38
CA GLU A 278 8.31 2.63 19.50
C GLU A 278 7.64 3.26 20.74
N ALA A 279 7.95 4.52 21.04
CA ALA A 279 7.30 5.25 22.13
C ALA A 279 5.80 5.48 21.87
N TYR A 280 5.43 5.81 20.63
CA TYR A 280 4.04 6.03 20.24
C TYR A 280 3.22 4.73 20.28
N LEU A 281 3.78 3.62 19.80
CA LEU A 281 3.19 2.30 19.93
C LEU A 281 2.95 1.94 21.41
N ARG A 282 3.95 2.17 22.27
CA ARG A 282 3.81 1.94 23.72
C ARG A 282 2.68 2.77 24.33
N GLN A 283 2.52 4.03 23.93
CA GLN A 283 1.41 4.87 24.36
C GLN A 283 0.05 4.27 23.96
N ILE A 284 -0.11 3.86 22.69
CA ILE A 284 -1.35 3.22 22.21
C ILE A 284 -1.68 1.96 23.02
N MET A 285 -0.67 1.13 23.30
CA MET A 285 -0.85 -0.09 24.11
C MET A 285 -1.28 0.24 25.55
N GLU A 286 -0.65 1.22 26.19
CA GLU A 286 -1.01 1.67 27.55
C GLU A 286 -2.45 2.20 27.61
N GLU A 287 -2.88 2.98 26.61
CA GLU A 287 -4.25 3.50 26.52
C GLU A 287 -5.30 2.40 26.32
N CYS A 288 -4.98 1.39 25.50
CA CYS A 288 -5.81 0.18 25.38
C CYS A 288 -5.96 -0.54 26.72
N ASP A 289 -4.87 -0.71 27.48
CA ASP A 289 -4.87 -1.44 28.75
C ASP A 289 -5.58 -0.67 29.87
N MET A 290 -5.39 0.65 29.96
CA MET A 290 -6.12 1.50 30.92
C MET A 290 -7.62 1.42 30.71
N THR A 291 -8.07 1.41 29.46
CA THR A 291 -9.51 1.42 29.18
C THR A 291 -10.14 0.03 29.28
N ARG A 292 -9.36 -1.05 29.05
CA ARG A 292 -9.78 -2.44 29.34
C ARG A 292 -9.97 -2.69 30.83
N SER A 293 -9.20 -2.01 31.69
CA SER A 293 -9.18 -2.26 33.13
C SER A 293 -10.25 -1.49 33.92
N SER A 294 -10.86 -0.42 33.40
CA SER A 294 -12.08 0.17 33.97
C SER A 294 -12.69 1.24 33.03
N PRO A 295 -14.03 1.34 32.86
CA PRO A 295 -14.63 2.48 32.17
C PRO A 295 -14.51 3.80 32.97
N LEU A 296 -14.09 3.73 34.24
CA LEU A 296 -13.77 4.89 35.09
C LEU A 296 -12.54 4.57 35.93
N VAL A 297 -11.39 5.16 35.59
CA VAL A 297 -10.19 5.10 36.42
C VAL A 297 -10.29 6.23 37.45
N PHE A 298 -10.57 5.88 38.70
CA PHE A 298 -10.52 6.83 39.80
C PHE A 298 -9.11 6.85 40.37
N ALA A 299 -8.50 8.04 40.44
CA ALA A 299 -7.17 8.21 41.05
C ALA A 299 -7.14 7.87 42.55
N ASP A 300 -8.31 7.79 43.20
CA ASP A 300 -8.47 7.49 44.62
C ASP A 300 -9.70 6.57 44.82
N SER A 301 -9.51 5.49 45.58
CA SER A 301 -10.56 4.54 45.96
C SER A 301 -11.72 5.19 46.73
N GLU A 302 -11.47 6.29 47.45
CA GLU A 302 -12.53 7.06 48.11
C GLU A 302 -13.37 7.87 47.12
N LEU A 303 -12.80 8.22 45.96
CA LEU A 303 -13.53 8.84 44.86
C LEU A 303 -14.43 7.82 44.16
N GLU A 304 -13.93 6.61 43.90
CA GLU A 304 -14.73 5.52 43.33
C GLU A 304 -15.96 5.20 44.18
N LYS A 305 -15.78 5.08 45.50
CA LYS A 305 -16.89 4.81 46.45
C LYS A 305 -17.96 5.90 46.48
N LYS A 306 -17.64 7.15 46.13
CA LYS A 306 -18.62 8.25 46.04
C LYS A 306 -19.49 8.14 44.79
N PHE A 307 -18.91 7.67 43.67
CA PHE A 307 -19.64 7.51 42.41
C PHE A 307 -20.39 6.17 42.32
N PHE A 308 -19.88 5.12 42.97
CA PHE A 308 -20.49 3.79 42.99
C PHE A 308 -20.68 3.23 44.41
N PRO A 309 -21.54 3.84 45.25
CA PRO A 309 -21.71 3.47 46.66
C PRO A 309 -22.31 2.06 46.90
N HIS A 310 -22.76 1.37 45.84
CA HIS A 310 -23.43 0.07 45.90
C HIS A 310 -22.73 -1.04 45.12
N LYS A 311 -21.54 -0.82 44.57
CA LYS A 311 -20.73 -1.92 44.02
C LYS A 311 -20.37 -2.85 45.19
N LEU A 312 -20.95 -4.05 45.19
CA LEU A 312 -20.51 -5.13 46.06
C LEU A 312 -19.14 -5.60 45.57
N ASP A 313 -18.15 -5.64 46.45
CA ASP A 313 -16.87 -6.30 46.19
C ASP A 313 -17.12 -7.76 45.84
N THR A 314 -17.22 -8.07 44.55
CA THR A 314 -17.29 -9.45 44.04
C THR A 314 -15.89 -9.94 43.69
N LEU A 315 -14.97 -9.91 44.66
CA LEU A 315 -13.73 -10.68 44.63
C LEU A 315 -13.34 -11.03 46.08
N ALA A 316 -13.79 -12.22 46.51
CA ALA A 316 -13.16 -12.98 47.59
C ALA A 316 -12.35 -14.11 46.96
#